data_AF-A0A348TVZ2-F1
#
_entry.id   AF-A0A348TVZ2-F1
#
_cell.length_a   1.000
_cell.length_b   1.000
_cell.length_c   1.000
_cell.angle_alpha   90.00
_cell.angle_beta   90.00
_cell.angle_gamma   90.00
#
_symmetry.space_group_name_H-M   'P 1'
#
loop_
_entity.id
_entity.type
_entity.pdbx_description
1 polymer ?
#
loop_
_entity_poly.entity_id
_entity_poly.type
_entity_poly.pdbx_seq_one_letter_code
_entity_poly.pdbx_strand_id
1 'polypeptide(L)'
;VNDSKDRKWLELYRKNPSERVITTAYYALVKMDDFVPNPASFAGEALWWDIQDVPELAFDHNEIVEVALWKLQRHFELNKSGYELLPRKFTLNQLQQLHQAITQEELDKRNFRKKVVRDKLVEATDEKQDNVLHKPARLYRIKV
;
A
#
# COMPACT_ATOMS: atom_id res chain seq x y z
N VAL A 1 -4.07 27.07 -9.54
CA VAL A 1 -3.59 25.97 -10.41
C VAL A 1 -2.55 26.53 -11.35
N ASN A 2 -1.30 26.07 -11.23
CA ASN A 2 -0.18 26.62 -11.98
C ASN A 2 0.06 25.89 -13.30
N ASP A 3 -0.22 24.58 -13.37
CA ASP A 3 -0.13 23.80 -14.59
C ASP A 3 -1.23 24.18 -15.61
N SER A 4 -0.80 24.42 -16.85
CA SER A 4 -1.66 24.67 -18.01
C SER A 4 -2.61 23.50 -18.34
N LYS A 5 -2.16 22.25 -18.17
CA LYS A 5 -2.95 21.04 -18.42
C LYS A 5 -4.13 20.97 -17.45
N ASP A 6 -3.88 21.23 -16.18
CA ASP A 6 -4.89 21.24 -15.13
C ASP A 6 -5.89 22.39 -15.31
N ARG A 7 -5.44 23.58 -15.72
CA ARG A 7 -6.36 24.70 -16.04
C ARG A 7 -7.30 24.34 -17.18
N LYS A 8 -6.75 23.78 -18.26
CA LYS A 8 -7.54 23.33 -19.40
C LYS A 8 -8.55 22.26 -19.00
N TRP A 9 -8.16 21.34 -18.11
CA TRP A 9 -9.08 20.36 -17.57
C TRP A 9 -10.24 21.02 -16.80
N LEU A 10 -9.96 21.99 -15.92
CA LEU A 10 -10.99 22.71 -15.18
C LEU A 10 -11.98 23.42 -16.09
N GLU A 11 -11.50 24.06 -17.16
CA GLU A 11 -12.32 24.76 -18.15
C GLU A 11 -13.26 23.82 -18.92
N LEU A 12 -12.80 22.60 -19.21
CA LEU A 12 -13.58 21.61 -19.94
C LEU A 12 -14.66 20.94 -19.09
N TYR A 13 -14.36 20.67 -17.81
CA TYR A 13 -15.20 19.81 -16.97
C TYR A 13 -15.97 20.54 -15.87
N ARG A 14 -15.67 21.81 -15.57
CA ARG A 14 -16.38 22.58 -14.53
C ARG A 14 -17.18 23.72 -15.12
N LYS A 15 -18.40 23.91 -14.58
CA LYS A 15 -19.25 25.07 -14.87
C LYS A 15 -18.59 26.39 -14.46
N ASN A 16 -17.91 26.41 -13.31
CA ASN A 16 -17.18 27.57 -12.78
C ASN A 16 -15.70 27.18 -12.54
N PRO A 17 -14.83 27.30 -13.55
CA PRO A 17 -13.43 26.85 -13.47
C PRO A 17 -12.53 27.66 -12.52
N SER A 18 -12.90 28.92 -12.26
CA SER A 18 -12.15 29.85 -11.41
C SER A 18 -12.48 29.76 -9.92
N GLU A 19 -13.51 29.00 -9.55
CA GLU A 19 -13.90 28.84 -8.16
C GLU A 19 -12.89 27.99 -7.36
N ARG A 20 -12.78 28.30 -6.07
CA ARG A 20 -11.91 27.55 -5.16
C ARG A 20 -12.40 26.11 -5.02
N VAL A 21 -11.47 25.17 -5.15
CA VAL A 21 -11.69 23.76 -4.81
C VAL A 21 -11.07 23.46 -3.45
N ILE A 22 -11.81 22.74 -2.62
CA ILE A 22 -11.32 22.14 -1.37
C ILE A 22 -11.36 20.63 -1.56
N THR A 23 -10.22 19.97 -1.40
CA THR A 23 -10.08 18.52 -1.54
C THR A 23 -10.01 17.88 -0.16
N THR A 24 -10.80 16.83 0.07
CA THR A 24 -10.67 15.96 1.25
C THR A 24 -10.23 14.58 0.76
N ALA A 25 -8.97 14.25 0.98
CA ALA A 25 -8.37 13.00 0.52
C ALA A 25 -8.57 11.86 1.52
N TYR A 26 -8.72 10.65 0.97
CA TYR A 26 -8.76 9.39 1.71
C TYR A 26 -7.75 8.42 1.11
N TYR A 27 -7.24 7.49 1.91
CA TYR A 27 -6.46 6.37 1.43
C TYR A 27 -7.04 5.07 1.97
N ALA A 28 -6.81 3.97 1.25
CA ALA A 28 -7.24 2.64 1.64
C ALA A 28 -6.15 1.62 1.31
N LEU A 29 -6.16 0.52 2.04
CA LEU A 29 -5.35 -0.65 1.75
C LEU A 29 -6.28 -1.78 1.30
N VAL A 30 -5.96 -2.40 0.17
CA VAL A 30 -6.74 -3.51 -0.38
C VAL A 30 -5.82 -4.65 -0.79
N LYS A 31 -6.34 -5.88 -0.78
CA LYS A 31 -5.62 -7.04 -1.32
C LYS A 31 -5.72 -7.00 -2.83
N MET A 32 -4.61 -6.83 -3.53
CA MET A 32 -4.61 -6.71 -5.00
C MET A 32 -5.31 -7.89 -5.68
N ASP A 33 -5.18 -9.11 -5.15
CA ASP A 33 -5.83 -10.31 -5.69
C ASP A 33 -7.37 -10.25 -5.66
N ASP A 34 -7.94 -9.42 -4.78
CA ASP A 34 -9.39 -9.25 -4.63
C ASP A 34 -9.93 -8.12 -5.54
N PHE A 35 -9.07 -7.34 -6.22
CA PHE A 35 -9.47 -6.13 -6.95
C PHE A 35 -8.78 -5.96 -8.30
N VAL A 36 -9.59 -5.91 -9.35
CA VAL A 36 -9.17 -5.40 -10.67
C VAL A 36 -9.57 -3.92 -10.75
N PRO A 37 -8.62 -2.98 -10.93
CA PRO A 37 -8.94 -1.57 -11.06
C PRO A 37 -9.90 -1.34 -12.23
N ASN A 38 -10.97 -0.60 -11.97
CA ASN A 38 -11.91 -0.19 -13.00
C ASN A 38 -12.02 1.34 -12.98
N PRO A 39 -11.84 2.01 -14.13
CA PRO A 39 -12.01 3.46 -14.19
C PRO A 39 -13.45 3.86 -13.86
N ALA A 40 -13.62 5.06 -13.34
CA ALA A 40 -14.92 5.63 -13.02
C ALA A 40 -14.98 7.10 -13.44
N SER A 41 -16.21 7.63 -13.53
CA SER A 41 -16.47 9.02 -13.93
C SER A 41 -15.89 9.32 -15.33
N PHE A 42 -14.99 10.30 -15.45
CA PHE A 42 -14.35 10.71 -16.69
C PHE A 42 -13.02 10.00 -16.98
N ALA A 43 -12.56 9.10 -16.10
CA ALA A 43 -11.31 8.39 -16.30
C ALA A 43 -11.44 7.35 -17.43
N GLY A 44 -10.47 7.32 -18.34
CA GLY A 44 -10.41 6.31 -19.40
C GLY A 44 -9.77 5.00 -18.95
N GLU A 45 -8.91 5.04 -17.93
CA GLU A 45 -8.15 3.89 -17.44
C GLU A 45 -7.88 4.02 -15.94
N ALA A 46 -7.71 2.87 -15.27
CA ALA A 46 -7.22 2.77 -13.90
C ALA A 46 -6.21 1.62 -13.85
N LEU A 47 -5.00 1.88 -13.34
CA LEU A 47 -3.91 0.91 -13.29
C LEU A 47 -3.27 0.91 -11.90
N TRP A 48 -2.71 -0.23 -11.52
CA TRP A 48 -1.79 -0.30 -10.40
C TRP A 48 -0.42 0.25 -10.82
N TRP A 49 0.15 1.11 -9.98
CA TRP A 49 1.49 1.67 -10.14
C TRP A 49 2.34 1.29 -8.94
N ASP A 50 3.63 1.04 -9.17
CA ASP A 50 4.60 0.99 -8.07
C ASP A 50 4.67 2.39 -7.45
N ILE A 51 4.68 2.46 -6.12
CA ILE A 51 4.71 3.72 -5.39
C ILE A 51 6.00 4.51 -5.65
N GLN A 52 7.09 3.83 -6.03
CA GLN A 52 8.36 4.44 -6.41
C GLN A 52 8.36 5.00 -7.83
N ASP A 53 7.43 4.54 -8.69
CA ASP A 53 7.35 4.88 -10.10
C ASP A 53 6.08 5.69 -10.45
N VAL A 54 5.43 6.30 -9.45
CA VAL A 54 4.24 7.13 -9.67
C VAL A 54 4.61 8.34 -10.54
N PRO A 55 3.93 8.56 -11.68
CA PRO A 55 4.24 9.69 -12.55
C PRO A 55 3.76 11.01 -11.94
N GLU A 56 4.07 12.12 -12.63
CA GLU A 56 3.44 13.40 -12.33
C GLU A 56 1.91 13.28 -12.52
N LEU A 57 1.18 13.47 -11.43
CA LEU A 57 -0.26 13.40 -11.35
C LEU A 57 -0.85 14.80 -11.48
N ALA A 58 -2.14 14.86 -11.81
CA ALA A 58 -2.85 16.13 -11.91
C ALA A 58 -2.91 16.86 -10.56
N PHE A 59 -2.93 18.20 -10.60
CA PHE A 59 -3.10 19.06 -9.44
C PHE A 59 -2.05 18.82 -8.34
N ASP A 60 -2.52 18.67 -7.10
CA ASP A 60 -1.76 18.39 -5.89
C ASP A 60 -1.76 16.88 -5.55
N HIS A 61 -2.09 16.00 -6.50
CA HIS A 61 -2.26 14.58 -6.22
C HIS A 61 -0.96 13.88 -5.80
N ASN A 62 0.22 14.29 -6.30
CA ASN A 62 1.49 13.74 -5.81
C ASN A 62 1.70 14.07 -4.31
N GLU A 63 1.39 15.30 -3.87
CA GLU A 63 1.44 15.68 -2.45
C GLU A 63 0.46 14.84 -1.62
N ILE A 64 -0.76 14.61 -2.13
CA ILE A 64 -1.76 13.75 -1.47
C ILE A 64 -1.22 12.32 -1.30
N VAL A 65 -0.57 11.77 -2.33
CA VAL A 65 0.03 10.42 -2.29
C VAL A 65 1.17 10.35 -1.27
N GLU A 66 2.07 11.33 -1.25
CA GLU A 66 3.17 11.42 -0.28
C GLU A 66 2.64 11.47 1.16
N VAL A 67 1.65 12.33 1.43
CA VAL A 67 1.02 12.44 2.75
C VAL A 67 0.29 11.15 3.13
N ALA A 68 -0.38 10.48 2.18
CA ALA A 68 -1.04 9.21 2.41
C ALA A 68 -0.04 8.10 2.77
N LEU A 69 1.07 8.00 2.03
CA LEU A 69 2.14 7.04 2.31
C LEU A 69 2.77 7.28 3.69
N TRP A 70 3.08 8.54 4.02
CA TRP A 70 3.60 8.90 5.33
C TRP A 70 2.62 8.52 6.47
N LYS A 71 1.32 8.79 6.29
CA LYS A 71 0.29 8.38 7.27
C LYS A 71 0.21 6.87 7.41
N LEU A 72 0.26 6.14 6.29
CA LEU A 72 0.26 4.68 6.28
C LEU A 72 1.46 4.12 7.07
N GLN A 73 2.67 4.59 6.78
CA GLN A 73 3.89 4.17 7.48
C GLN A 73 3.79 4.42 8.98
N ARG A 74 3.32 5.61 9.38
CA ARG A 74 3.13 5.96 10.79
C ARG A 74 2.08 5.08 11.48
N HIS A 75 0.97 4.77 10.81
CA HIS A 75 -0.04 3.87 11.36
C HIS A 75 0.46 2.43 11.48
N PHE A 76 1.20 1.96 10.48
CA PHE A 76 1.80 0.63 10.47
C PHE A 76 2.74 0.42 11.66
N GLU A 77 3.59 1.40 11.96
CA GLU A 77 4.51 1.37 13.10
C GLU A 77 3.80 1.42 14.45
N LEU A 78 2.80 2.30 14.60
CA LEU A 78 2.15 2.57 15.88
C LEU A 78 1.07 1.56 16.25
N ASN A 79 0.22 1.19 15.29
CA ASN A 79 -1.03 0.47 15.56
C ASN A 79 -0.99 -0.99 15.11
N LYS A 80 0.12 -1.47 14.53
CA LYS A 80 0.20 -2.81 13.93
C LYS A 80 -0.88 -3.07 12.87
N SER A 81 -1.45 -2.02 12.29
CA SER A 81 -2.43 -2.09 11.20
C SER A 81 -1.75 -2.46 9.88
N GLY A 82 -2.44 -3.14 8.97
CA GLY A 82 -1.93 -3.53 7.66
C GLY A 82 -1.59 -5.02 7.54
N TYR A 83 -1.51 -5.74 8.66
CA TYR A 83 -1.35 -7.20 8.63
C TYR A 83 -2.59 -7.93 8.07
N GLU A 84 -3.73 -7.24 7.99
CA GLU A 84 -4.93 -7.72 7.32
C GLU A 84 -4.71 -8.01 5.84
N LEU A 85 -3.69 -7.39 5.22
CA LEU A 85 -3.26 -7.65 3.85
C LEU A 85 -2.61 -9.03 3.69
N LEU A 86 -2.09 -9.63 4.76
CA LEU A 86 -1.59 -11.00 4.71
C LEU A 86 -2.75 -12.00 4.63
N PRO A 87 -2.50 -13.19 4.06
CA PRO A 87 -3.38 -14.34 4.26
C PRO A 87 -3.49 -14.68 5.76
N ARG A 88 -4.52 -15.44 6.16
CA ARG A 88 -4.70 -15.87 7.57
C ARG A 88 -3.49 -16.60 8.15
N LYS A 89 -2.77 -17.34 7.29
CA LYS A 89 -1.50 -18.01 7.61
C LYS A 89 -0.49 -17.60 6.55
N PHE A 90 0.67 -17.10 6.98
CA PHE A 90 1.67 -16.53 6.10
C PHE A 90 3.06 -16.98 6.50
N THR A 91 4.01 -16.84 5.59
CA THR A 91 5.43 -17.07 5.87
C THR A 91 6.09 -15.81 6.44
N LEU A 92 7.21 -15.97 7.14
CA LEU A 92 8.02 -14.81 7.54
C LEU A 92 8.56 -14.01 6.34
N ASN A 93 8.65 -14.63 5.15
CA ASN A 93 9.05 -13.93 3.94
C ASN A 93 7.95 -12.99 3.44
N GLN A 94 6.70 -13.45 3.44
CA GLN A 94 5.54 -12.60 3.09
C GLN A 94 5.39 -11.45 4.09
N LEU A 95 5.57 -11.72 5.39
CA LEU A 95 5.56 -10.65 6.40
C LEU A 95 6.68 -9.63 6.15
N GLN A 96 7.89 -10.10 5.81
CA GLN A 96 9.01 -9.21 5.46
C GLN A 96 8.67 -8.37 4.23
N GLN A 97 8.18 -8.98 3.16
CA GLN A 97 7.78 -8.29 1.93
C GLN A 97 6.71 -7.22 2.20
N LEU A 98 5.72 -7.52 3.04
CA LEU A 98 4.72 -6.52 3.45
C LEU A 98 5.37 -5.34 4.19
N HIS A 99 6.27 -5.61 5.15
CA HIS A 99 6.99 -4.55 5.86
C HIS A 99 7.75 -3.67 4.87
N GLN A 100 8.57 -4.27 4.00
CA GLN A 100 9.34 -3.53 3.00
C GLN A 100 8.44 -2.73 2.05
N ALA A 101 7.34 -3.31 1.59
CA ALA A 101 6.38 -2.66 0.71
C ALA A 101 5.62 -1.49 1.38
N ILE A 102 5.58 -1.42 2.71
CA ILE A 102 4.97 -0.28 3.41
C ILE A 102 6.04 0.75 3.79
N THR A 103 7.14 0.31 4.39
CA THR A 103 8.21 1.20 4.88
C THR A 103 9.06 1.75 3.75
N GLN A 104 9.04 1.13 2.57
CA GLN A 104 9.92 1.46 1.44
C GLN A 104 11.41 1.35 1.80
N GLU A 105 11.72 0.42 2.72
CA GLU A 105 13.07 0.14 3.18
C GLU A 105 13.39 -1.33 2.96
N GLU A 106 14.63 -1.62 2.56
CA GLU A 106 15.13 -2.99 2.51
C GLU A 106 15.43 -3.51 3.92
N LEU A 107 15.00 -4.75 4.20
CA LEU A 107 15.19 -5.38 5.49
C LEU A 107 16.13 -6.58 5.38
N ASP A 108 17.18 -6.61 6.21
CA ASP A 108 17.99 -7.82 6.32
C ASP A 108 17.15 -8.98 6.89
N LYS A 109 17.13 -10.08 6.14
CA LYS A 109 16.32 -11.26 6.45
C LYS A 109 16.62 -11.86 7.82
N ARG A 110 17.90 -11.85 8.26
CA ARG A 110 18.29 -12.43 9.55
C ARG A 110 17.84 -11.55 10.70
N ASN A 111 18.09 -10.25 10.60
CA ASN A 111 17.71 -9.25 11.60
C ASN A 111 16.19 -9.12 11.71
N PHE A 112 15.48 -9.13 10.58
CA PHE A 112 14.02 -9.12 10.57
C PHE A 112 13.43 -10.32 11.31
N ARG A 113 13.90 -11.53 11.03
CA ARG A 113 13.45 -12.74 11.72
C ARG A 113 13.73 -12.69 13.23
N LYS A 114 14.92 -12.21 13.62
CA LYS A 114 15.25 -12.01 15.05
C LYS A 114 14.30 -10.99 15.71
N LYS A 115 14.02 -9.87 15.04
CA LYS A 115 13.09 -8.82 15.50
C LYS A 115 11.68 -9.38 15.70
N VAL A 116 11.12 -10.05 14.69
CA VAL A 116 9.77 -10.62 14.74
C VAL A 116 9.59 -11.61 15.90
N VAL A 117 10.59 -12.47 16.14
CA VAL A 117 10.56 -13.43 17.26
C VAL A 117 10.68 -12.70 18.60
N ARG A 118 11.61 -11.75 18.72
CA ARG A 118 11.82 -10.95 19.95
C ARG A 118 10.56 -10.17 20.33
N ASP A 119 9.93 -9.53 19.34
CA ASP A 119 8.76 -8.68 19.54
C ASP A 119 7.46 -9.51 19.73
N LYS A 120 7.56 -10.85 19.67
CA LYS A 120 6.47 -11.82 19.83
C LYS A 120 5.24 -11.48 18.95
N LEU A 121 5.49 -10.93 17.77
CA LEU A 121 4.45 -10.44 16.85
C LEU A 121 3.62 -11.58 16.26
N VAL A 122 4.23 -12.74 16.08
CA VAL A 122 3.64 -13.90 15.41
C VAL A 122 3.81 -15.15 16.24
N GLU A 123 2.92 -16.11 16.02
CA GLU A 123 3.05 -17.47 16.54
C GLU A 123 3.27 -18.47 15.40
N ALA A 124 4.13 -19.44 15.66
CA ALA A 124 4.43 -20.52 14.74
C ALA A 124 3.26 -21.52 14.72
N THR A 125 2.87 -21.96 13.53
CA THR A 125 1.93 -23.08 13.36
C THR A 125 2.69 -24.37 13.11
N ASP A 126 2.00 -25.51 13.20
CA ASP A 126 2.53 -26.82 12.81
C ASP A 126 2.51 -27.04 11.28
N GLU A 127 1.95 -26.09 10.53
CA GLU A 127 1.82 -26.16 9.08
C GLU A 127 3.03 -25.57 8.35
N LYS A 128 3.21 -26.04 7.13
CA LYS A 128 4.19 -25.51 6.17
C LYS A 128 3.46 -25.14 4.88
N GLN A 129 4.11 -24.35 4.02
CA GLN A 129 3.59 -24.08 2.69
C GLN A 129 3.37 -25.36 1.91
N ASP A 130 2.23 -25.47 1.25
CA ASP A 130 1.92 -26.55 0.33
C ASP A 130 2.22 -26.14 -1.12
N ASN A 131 2.43 -27.13 -1.99
CA ASN A 131 2.57 -26.95 -3.45
C ASN A 131 3.66 -25.97 -3.89
N VAL A 132 4.81 -25.96 -3.20
CA VAL A 132 5.98 -25.15 -3.57
C VAL A 132 7.14 -26.02 -4.07
N LEU A 133 7.84 -25.54 -5.11
CA LEU A 133 9.01 -26.22 -5.71
C LEU A 133 10.28 -26.15 -4.85
N HIS A 134 10.30 -25.30 -3.82
CA HIS A 134 11.42 -25.09 -2.91
C HIS A 134 11.11 -25.65 -1.51
N LYS A 135 12.10 -25.63 -0.60
CA LYS A 135 11.91 -26.08 0.78
C LYS A 135 10.70 -25.38 1.43
N PRO A 136 9.63 -26.11 1.80
CA PRO A 136 8.43 -25.52 2.39
C PRO A 136 8.74 -24.67 3.62
N ALA A 137 8.33 -23.40 3.61
CA ALA A 137 8.47 -22.54 4.77
C ALA A 137 7.39 -22.85 5.81
N ARG A 138 7.72 -22.71 7.09
CA ARG A 138 6.72 -22.78 8.16
C ARG A 138 5.74 -21.60 8.05
N LEU A 139 4.47 -21.88 8.33
CA LEU A 139 3.43 -20.87 8.38
C LEU A 139 3.28 -20.30 9.80
N TYR A 140 2.89 -19.04 9.84
CA TYR A 140 2.70 -18.23 11.05
C TYR A 140 1.36 -17.51 10.97
N ARG A 141 0.85 -17.07 12.12
CA ARG A 141 -0.30 -16.16 12.22
C ARG A 141 0.03 -15.00 13.15
N ILE A 142 -0.65 -13.87 12.98
CA ILE A 142 -0.52 -12.72 13.90
C ILE A 142 -0.98 -13.18 15.28
N LYS A 143 -0.17 -12.85 16.28
CA LYS A 143 -0.52 -13.10 17.67
C LYS A 143 -1.52 -12.02 18.10
N VAL A 144 -2.77 -12.43 18.31
CA VAL A 144 -3.82 -11.59 18.93
C VAL A 144 -3.56 -11.49 20.42
#